data_AF-A0A671Z2V4-F1
#
_entry.id   AF-A0A671Z2V4-F1
#
_cell.length_a   1.000
_cell.length_b   1.000
_cell.length_c   1.000
_cell.angle_alpha   90.00
_cell.angle_beta   90.00
_cell.angle_gamma   90.00
#
_symmetry.space_group_name_H-M   'P 1'
#
loop_
_entity.id
_entity.type
_entity.pdbx_description
1 polymer ?
#
loop_
_entity_poly.entity_id
_entity_poly.type
_entity_poly.pdbx_seq_one_letter_code
_entity_poly.pdbx_strand_id
1 'polypeptide(L)'
;MEQNHKQDGQSDVFAGFKTAFKSFATEAIHVGQEPEQWKSMAVVPPISLSTTFKQNAPGNHSGFEYSRSGNPTRNCLEKAVAALDGAKYCLALASGLAATVTITHMLKAGDGIVCMDDVYGGTNRYFQKIARELGLEVSFADCTKLEELKAALKANTKLVWIETPTNPTMKVVDIRACSELVHEQNKDIVVVVDNTFMSAYFQRPLALGADICMYSATKYMNGSICWCVCPIWVLGGFVTFLFSRLGSALGGVPSPFDCYLCNRGLKTLHLRMERHFKNGMAAAKFLEADPRVERVIFPGLPSHPQHEVMKRQCTGCPGMITFYIKGKLEHASAFLSNLKIFAVAESLGGYESLAEHPAIMTHASVPEKERSVLGISDTLIRLSVGLEDEADIIEDLGQAGLRRIHPSHKPQSPGCTSRSITHCEASVSLLQSWVRPYQCITLGDTPSFALAQQIPESLHY
;
A
#
# COMPACT_ATOMS: atom_id res chain seq x y z
N MET A 1 -41.36 22.90 18.51
CA MET A 1 -41.53 21.68 17.69
C MET A 1 -40.29 21.53 16.83
N GLU A 2 -39.22 20.97 17.41
CA GLU A 2 -38.04 20.57 16.64
C GLU A 2 -38.31 19.18 16.09
N GLN A 3 -38.52 19.09 14.78
CA GLN A 3 -38.65 17.82 14.10
C GLN A 3 -37.26 17.18 14.01
N ASN A 4 -37.07 16.14 14.81
CA ASN A 4 -36.04 15.12 14.61
C ASN A 4 -36.18 14.54 13.19
N HIS A 5 -35.38 15.05 12.25
CA HIS A 5 -35.06 14.32 11.04
C HIS A 5 -34.22 13.10 11.44
N LYS A 6 -34.90 11.97 11.74
CA LYS A 6 -34.28 10.65 11.60
C LYS A 6 -33.87 10.52 10.14
N GLN A 7 -32.56 10.47 9.90
CA GLN A 7 -32.02 9.94 8.66
C GLN A 7 -32.35 8.45 8.61
N ASP A 8 -33.50 8.10 8.04
CA ASP A 8 -33.80 6.74 7.63
C ASP A 8 -32.79 6.33 6.56
N GLY A 9 -31.87 5.42 6.90
CA GLY A 9 -30.98 4.77 5.93
C GLY A 9 -29.54 4.46 6.36
N GLN A 10 -29.08 4.88 7.54
CA GLN A 10 -27.78 4.38 8.03
C GLN A 10 -27.93 2.92 8.44
N SER A 11 -27.36 2.01 7.65
CA SER A 11 -27.26 0.59 8.01
C SER A 11 -26.60 0.45 9.37
N ASP A 12 -27.12 -0.44 10.22
CA ASP A 12 -26.62 -0.78 11.57
C ASP A 12 -25.09 -0.99 11.63
N VAL A 13 -24.48 -1.36 10.51
CA VAL A 13 -23.02 -1.52 10.32
C VAL A 13 -22.18 -0.29 10.72
N PHE A 14 -22.70 0.94 10.60
CA PHE A 14 -21.97 2.17 10.97
C PHE A 14 -22.20 2.61 12.43
N ALA A 15 -22.99 1.87 13.21
CA ALA A 15 -23.34 2.27 14.57
C ALA A 15 -22.09 2.41 15.46
N GLY A 16 -22.00 3.53 16.17
CA GLY A 16 -20.92 3.83 17.12
C GLY A 16 -19.61 4.33 16.50
N PHE A 17 -19.49 4.37 15.17
CA PHE A 17 -18.36 5.02 14.49
C PHE A 17 -18.56 6.55 14.42
N LYS A 18 -17.49 7.29 14.11
CA LYS A 18 -17.58 8.72 13.85
C LYS A 18 -18.45 9.00 12.63
N THR A 19 -19.08 10.17 12.61
CA THR A 19 -19.80 10.66 11.43
C THR A 19 -18.85 10.79 10.24
N ALA A 20 -19.32 10.41 9.05
CA ALA A 20 -18.57 10.57 7.81
C ALA A 20 -18.09 12.03 7.60
N PHE A 21 -16.94 12.20 6.95
CA PHE A 21 -16.38 13.51 6.70
C PHE A 21 -17.30 14.32 5.76
N LYS A 22 -17.66 15.53 6.19
CA LYS A 22 -18.55 16.42 5.44
C LYS A 22 -17.99 16.67 4.04
N SER A 23 -18.87 16.69 3.03
CA SER A 23 -18.56 16.99 1.63
C SER A 23 -17.56 16.04 0.94
N PHE A 24 -17.15 14.93 1.56
CA PHE A 24 -16.11 14.04 1.01
C PHE A 24 -16.39 13.61 -0.44
N ALA A 25 -17.61 13.16 -0.73
CA ALA A 25 -17.98 12.73 -2.08
C ALA A 25 -17.89 13.88 -3.11
N THR A 26 -18.39 15.06 -2.74
CA THR A 26 -18.32 16.26 -3.58
C THR A 26 -16.88 16.68 -3.83
N GLU A 27 -16.03 16.68 -2.79
CA GLU A 27 -14.62 17.02 -2.90
C GLU A 27 -13.87 16.02 -3.77
N ALA A 28 -14.12 14.72 -3.59
CA ALA A 28 -13.55 13.66 -4.43
C ALA A 28 -13.87 13.88 -5.91
N ILE A 29 -15.09 14.36 -6.20
CA ILE A 29 -15.56 14.55 -7.58
C ILE A 29 -14.99 15.81 -8.22
N HIS A 30 -14.91 16.92 -7.48
CA HIS A 30 -14.72 18.26 -8.05
C HIS A 30 -13.35 18.89 -7.79
N VAL A 31 -12.69 18.63 -6.66
CA VAL A 31 -11.45 19.34 -6.32
C VAL A 31 -10.35 19.03 -7.32
N GLY A 32 -9.73 20.06 -7.87
CA GLY A 32 -8.66 19.93 -8.87
C GLY A 32 -9.18 19.59 -10.27
N GLN A 33 -10.50 19.50 -10.47
CA GLN A 33 -11.14 19.15 -11.74
C GLN A 33 -11.82 20.36 -12.41
N GLU A 34 -11.57 21.57 -11.92
CA GLU A 34 -12.20 22.80 -12.39
C GLU A 34 -11.97 22.96 -13.91
N PRO A 35 -13.03 23.00 -14.74
CA PRO A 35 -12.90 23.10 -16.20
C PRO A 35 -12.14 24.34 -16.67
N GLU A 36 -12.20 25.42 -15.89
CA GLU A 36 -11.54 26.70 -16.13
C GLU A 36 -10.00 26.60 -16.15
N GLN A 37 -9.43 25.50 -15.63
CA GLN A 37 -8.00 25.22 -15.75
C GLN A 37 -7.54 24.98 -17.20
N TRP A 38 -8.48 24.65 -18.11
CA TRP A 38 -8.18 24.23 -19.46
C TRP A 38 -8.82 25.17 -20.49
N LYS A 39 -8.06 25.54 -21.52
CA LYS A 39 -8.60 26.36 -22.64
C LYS A 39 -9.81 25.73 -23.32
N SER A 40 -9.94 24.40 -23.26
CA SER A 40 -11.06 23.65 -23.83
C SER A 40 -12.31 23.60 -22.95
N MET A 41 -12.25 24.08 -21.69
CA MET A 41 -13.32 23.89 -20.69
C MET A 41 -13.70 22.42 -20.48
N ALA A 42 -12.71 21.52 -20.57
CA ALA A 42 -12.94 20.09 -20.40
C ALA A 42 -13.38 19.77 -18.97
N VAL A 43 -14.52 19.08 -18.84
CA VAL A 43 -15.10 18.66 -17.55
C VAL A 43 -14.22 17.61 -16.84
N VAL A 44 -13.53 16.78 -17.62
CA VAL A 44 -12.53 15.83 -17.11
C VAL A 44 -11.15 16.35 -17.50
N PRO A 45 -10.19 16.46 -16.54
CA PRO A 45 -8.83 16.89 -16.84
C PRO A 45 -8.17 16.06 -17.95
N PRO A 46 -7.52 16.69 -18.95
CA PRO A 46 -6.78 15.99 -19.98
C PRO A 46 -5.53 15.31 -19.41
N ILE A 47 -5.06 14.26 -20.08
CA ILE A 47 -3.80 13.58 -19.73
C ILE A 47 -2.64 14.30 -20.41
N SER A 48 -1.87 15.07 -19.64
CA SER A 48 -0.69 15.77 -20.13
C SER A 48 0.55 14.87 -20.06
N LEU A 49 0.86 14.20 -21.17
CA LEU A 49 2.05 13.33 -21.29
C LEU A 49 3.33 14.08 -21.66
N SER A 50 3.25 15.39 -21.90
CA SER A 50 4.41 16.19 -22.28
C SER A 50 5.49 16.13 -21.20
N THR A 51 6.73 15.88 -21.60
CA THR A 51 7.88 15.83 -20.69
C THR A 51 8.40 17.23 -20.34
N THR A 52 8.32 18.16 -21.29
CA THR A 52 8.77 19.55 -21.15
C THR A 52 7.69 20.53 -21.60
N PHE A 53 7.79 21.78 -21.16
CA PHE A 53 6.82 22.83 -21.45
C PHE A 53 7.54 24.06 -22.01
N LYS A 54 6.93 24.70 -23.02
CA LYS A 54 7.49 25.91 -23.63
C LYS A 54 7.61 27.03 -22.58
N GLN A 55 8.80 27.59 -22.42
CA GLN A 55 9.03 28.81 -21.65
C GLN A 55 8.82 30.05 -22.52
N ASN A 56 8.41 31.17 -21.93
CA ASN A 56 8.21 32.44 -22.65
C ASN A 56 9.54 33.10 -23.00
N ALA A 57 10.52 32.95 -22.12
CA ALA A 57 11.92 33.34 -22.26
C ALA A 57 12.76 32.42 -21.34
N PRO A 58 14.08 32.36 -21.49
CA PRO A 58 14.93 31.58 -20.58
C PRO A 58 14.68 31.96 -19.11
N GLY A 59 14.30 30.99 -18.28
CA GLY A 59 13.99 31.20 -16.86
C GLY A 59 12.61 31.83 -16.59
N ASN A 60 11.76 31.99 -17.60
CA ASN A 60 10.41 32.55 -17.49
C ASN A 60 9.36 31.51 -17.91
N HIS A 61 8.95 30.68 -16.96
CA HIS A 61 7.99 29.61 -17.15
C HIS A 61 6.57 30.01 -16.73
N SER A 62 5.55 29.47 -17.42
CA SER A 62 4.13 29.76 -17.14
C SER A 62 3.50 28.71 -16.22
N GLY A 63 4.20 28.35 -15.14
CA GLY A 63 3.74 27.39 -14.12
C GLY A 63 4.41 26.01 -14.19
N PHE A 64 4.56 25.41 -15.38
CA PHE A 64 5.26 24.13 -15.55
C PHE A 64 6.51 24.30 -16.42
N GLU A 65 7.56 23.54 -16.08
CA GLU A 65 8.85 23.53 -16.81
C GLU A 65 9.18 22.13 -17.32
N TYR A 66 9.19 21.16 -16.40
CA TYR A 66 9.55 19.78 -16.67
C TYR A 66 8.70 18.82 -15.83
N SER A 67 8.19 17.77 -16.46
CA SER A 67 7.14 16.88 -15.93
C SER A 67 7.53 16.22 -14.61
N ARG A 68 8.81 15.89 -14.41
CA ARG A 68 9.30 15.35 -13.14
C ARG A 68 9.08 16.33 -11.98
N SER A 69 9.38 17.60 -12.19
CA SER A 69 9.19 18.65 -11.17
C SER A 69 7.71 18.99 -10.95
N GLY A 70 6.91 19.01 -12.00
CA GLY A 70 5.48 19.28 -11.92
C GLY A 70 4.77 18.94 -13.23
N ASN A 71 3.55 18.40 -13.14
CA ASN A 71 2.73 18.03 -14.29
C ASN A 71 1.26 18.39 -14.03
N PRO A 72 0.53 18.97 -15.00
CA PRO A 72 -0.87 19.35 -14.81
C PRO A 72 -1.76 18.22 -14.29
N THR A 73 -1.63 17.01 -14.86
CA THR A 73 -2.43 15.83 -14.50
C THR A 73 -2.13 15.37 -13.08
N ARG A 74 -0.85 15.36 -12.70
CA ARG A 74 -0.41 14.99 -11.36
C ARG A 74 -0.88 16.01 -10.32
N ASN A 75 -0.77 17.29 -10.63
CA ASN A 75 -1.22 18.37 -9.74
C ASN A 75 -2.74 18.31 -9.48
N CYS A 76 -3.56 17.92 -10.45
CA CYS A 76 -5.00 17.71 -10.25
C CYS A 76 -5.28 16.60 -9.21
N LEU A 77 -4.58 15.47 -9.33
CA LEU A 77 -4.69 14.36 -8.37
C LEU A 77 -4.20 14.79 -6.98
N GLU A 78 -3.05 15.46 -6.92
CA GLU A 78 -2.47 16.00 -5.70
C GLU A 78 -3.46 16.92 -4.98
N LYS A 79 -4.10 17.87 -5.67
CA LYS A 79 -5.14 18.72 -5.07
C LYS A 79 -6.35 17.92 -4.58
N ALA A 80 -6.82 16.96 -5.36
CA ALA A 80 -8.02 16.18 -5.03
C ALA A 80 -7.82 15.42 -3.72
N VAL A 81 -6.74 14.64 -3.60
CA VAL A 81 -6.47 13.88 -2.37
C VAL A 81 -6.22 14.82 -1.18
N ALA A 82 -5.79 16.07 -1.40
CA ALA A 82 -5.53 17.03 -0.33
C ALA A 82 -6.80 17.37 0.42
N ALA A 83 -7.83 17.68 -0.35
CA ALA A 83 -9.15 17.91 0.22
C ALA A 83 -9.66 16.65 0.96
N LEU A 84 -9.48 15.46 0.37
CA LEU A 84 -9.94 14.21 0.98
C LEU A 84 -9.31 13.94 2.34
N ASP A 85 -8.02 14.25 2.52
CA ASP A 85 -7.31 14.13 3.79
C ASP A 85 -7.53 15.31 4.75
N GLY A 86 -8.17 16.40 4.30
CA GLY A 86 -8.23 17.66 5.04
C GLY A 86 -6.86 18.34 5.16
N ALA A 87 -5.98 18.09 4.20
CA ALA A 87 -4.59 18.52 4.17
C ALA A 87 -4.39 19.72 3.24
N LYS A 88 -3.26 20.42 3.40
CA LYS A 88 -2.89 21.55 2.55
C LYS A 88 -2.15 21.14 1.27
N TYR A 89 -1.30 20.10 1.33
CA TYR A 89 -0.37 19.75 0.24
C TYR A 89 -0.11 18.27 0.10
N CYS A 90 -0.20 17.78 -1.13
CA CYS A 90 0.11 16.41 -1.54
C CYS A 90 1.44 16.35 -2.25
N LEU A 91 2.06 15.19 -2.22
CA LEU A 91 3.01 14.79 -3.24
C LEU A 91 2.67 13.39 -3.75
N ALA A 92 2.42 13.27 -5.06
CA ALA A 92 2.20 11.99 -5.70
C ALA A 92 3.54 11.35 -6.10
N LEU A 93 3.77 10.09 -5.69
CA LEU A 93 4.96 9.29 -6.00
C LEU A 93 4.63 7.98 -6.72
N ALA A 94 5.66 7.35 -7.30
CA ALA A 94 5.54 6.19 -8.19
C ALA A 94 5.06 4.90 -7.50
N SER A 95 5.22 4.79 -6.18
CA SER A 95 4.76 3.62 -5.40
C SER A 95 4.75 3.91 -3.90
N GLY A 96 4.15 3.00 -3.13
CA GLY A 96 4.08 3.14 -1.66
C GLY A 96 5.48 3.14 -1.07
N LEU A 97 6.32 2.24 -1.57
CA LEU A 97 7.72 2.20 -1.16
C LEU A 97 8.51 3.43 -1.63
N ALA A 98 8.22 3.98 -2.81
CA ALA A 98 8.84 5.26 -3.21
C ALA A 98 8.45 6.39 -2.24
N ALA A 99 7.22 6.36 -1.70
CA ALA A 99 6.81 7.27 -0.65
C ALA A 99 7.55 7.04 0.66
N THR A 100 7.63 5.80 1.14
CA THR A 100 8.44 5.44 2.33
C THR A 100 9.89 5.89 2.20
N VAL A 101 10.51 5.64 1.05
CA VAL A 101 11.88 6.04 0.74
C VAL A 101 12.01 7.56 0.78
N THR A 102 11.11 8.29 0.11
CA THR A 102 11.18 9.76 0.07
C THR A 102 10.99 10.39 1.45
N ILE A 103 10.09 9.86 2.27
CA ILE A 103 9.91 10.27 3.67
C ILE A 103 11.20 10.04 4.46
N THR A 104 11.81 8.87 4.29
CA THR A 104 13.04 8.52 5.02
C THR A 104 14.23 9.38 4.61
N HIS A 105 14.28 9.87 3.37
CA HIS A 105 15.31 10.79 2.88
C HIS A 105 15.21 12.22 3.44
N MET A 106 14.22 12.51 4.30
CA MET A 106 14.27 13.70 5.15
C MET A 106 15.29 13.58 6.28
N LEU A 107 15.66 12.34 6.64
CA LEU A 107 16.59 12.04 7.70
C LEU A 107 18.03 12.04 7.18
N LYS A 108 18.98 12.08 8.11
CA LYS A 108 20.42 11.97 7.84
C LYS A 108 21.04 10.86 8.69
N ALA A 109 22.22 10.41 8.29
CA ALA A 109 22.97 9.41 9.06
C ALA A 109 23.10 9.83 10.54
N GLY A 110 22.86 8.88 11.45
CA GLY A 110 22.78 9.07 12.89
C GLY A 110 21.37 9.30 13.43
N ASP A 111 20.40 9.68 12.59
CA ASP A 111 19.01 9.83 13.00
C ASP A 111 18.36 8.46 13.26
N GLY A 112 17.44 8.44 14.22
CA GLY A 112 16.70 7.26 14.64
C GLY A 112 15.27 7.21 14.12
N ILE A 113 14.80 6.00 13.80
CA ILE A 113 13.45 5.64 13.38
C ILE A 113 12.88 4.63 14.38
N VAL A 114 11.69 4.89 14.90
CA VAL A 114 10.87 3.89 15.59
C VAL A 114 9.77 3.44 14.63
N CYS A 115 9.75 2.16 14.27
CA CYS A 115 8.74 1.60 13.39
C CYS A 115 7.80 0.66 14.18
N MET A 116 6.52 0.65 13.84
CA MET A 116 5.58 -0.36 14.34
C MET A 116 6.10 -1.78 14.04
N ASP A 117 5.95 -2.70 14.98
CA ASP A 117 6.46 -4.07 14.87
C ASP A 117 5.80 -4.87 13.74
N ASP A 118 4.48 -4.75 13.62
CA ASP A 118 3.67 -5.28 12.53
C ASP A 118 3.38 -4.18 11.51
N VAL A 119 4.06 -4.25 10.37
CA VAL A 119 3.86 -3.37 9.21
C VAL A 119 3.94 -4.22 7.96
N TYR A 120 3.49 -3.66 6.84
CA TYR A 120 3.72 -4.25 5.52
C TYR A 120 5.15 -4.76 5.37
N GLY A 121 5.31 -6.04 4.99
CA GLY A 121 6.62 -6.68 4.84
C GLY A 121 7.62 -5.91 3.95
N GLY A 122 7.16 -5.12 2.97
CA GLY A 122 8.04 -4.25 2.18
C GLY A 122 8.59 -3.06 2.98
N THR A 123 7.79 -2.47 3.88
CA THR A 123 8.20 -1.41 4.81
C THR A 123 9.24 -1.96 5.80
N ASN A 124 8.94 -3.10 6.42
CA ASN A 124 9.88 -3.79 7.31
C ASN A 124 11.22 -4.09 6.59
N ARG A 125 11.17 -4.70 5.40
CA ARG A 125 12.36 -5.01 4.60
C ARG A 125 13.19 -3.76 4.27
N TYR A 126 12.54 -2.66 3.89
CA TYR A 126 13.24 -1.40 3.61
C TYR A 126 13.96 -0.87 4.86
N PHE A 127 13.28 -0.77 5.99
CA PHE A 127 13.89 -0.25 7.21
C PHE A 127 14.97 -1.17 7.78
N GLN A 128 14.77 -2.49 7.73
CA GLN A 128 15.77 -3.44 8.23
C GLN A 128 17.03 -3.51 7.36
N LYS A 129 16.87 -3.55 6.03
CA LYS A 129 17.98 -3.87 5.12
C LYS A 129 18.58 -2.67 4.41
N ILE A 130 17.81 -1.63 4.14
CA ILE A 130 18.27 -0.50 3.31
C ILE A 130 18.51 0.74 4.18
N ALA A 131 17.55 1.14 5.01
CA ALA A 131 17.68 2.35 5.82
C ALA A 131 18.88 2.29 6.78
N ARG A 132 19.16 1.10 7.37
CA ARG A 132 20.33 0.89 8.24
C ARG A 132 21.67 1.07 7.51
N GLU A 133 21.76 0.68 6.24
CA GLU A 133 22.97 0.87 5.43
C GLU A 133 23.23 2.35 5.11
N LEU A 134 22.19 3.20 5.15
CA LEU A 134 22.30 4.65 5.03
C LEU A 134 22.72 5.34 6.34
N GLY A 135 23.08 4.56 7.37
CA GLY A 135 23.50 5.07 8.67
C GLY A 135 22.33 5.49 9.57
N LEU A 136 21.11 5.05 9.30
CA LEU A 136 19.94 5.31 10.14
C LEU A 136 19.79 4.23 11.20
N GLU A 137 19.49 4.62 12.44
CA GLU A 137 19.16 3.67 13.48
C GLU A 137 17.68 3.30 13.42
N VAL A 138 17.35 2.01 13.37
CA VAL A 138 15.95 1.56 13.31
C VAL A 138 15.64 0.61 14.46
N SER A 139 14.68 1.00 15.30
CA SER A 139 14.03 0.15 16.30
C SER A 139 12.60 -0.18 15.90
N PHE A 140 12.11 -1.31 16.40
CA PHE A 140 10.73 -1.77 16.22
C PHE A 140 10.04 -1.87 17.58
N ALA A 141 8.77 -1.47 17.68
CA ALA A 141 7.99 -1.50 18.91
C ALA A 141 6.51 -1.77 18.62
N ASP A 142 5.80 -2.41 19.56
CA ASP A 142 4.34 -2.53 19.48
C ASP A 142 3.69 -1.20 19.89
N CYS A 143 3.42 -0.35 18.91
CA CYS A 143 2.81 0.97 19.14
C CYS A 143 1.35 0.89 19.61
N THR A 144 0.72 -0.31 19.71
CA THR A 144 -0.57 -0.43 20.42
C THR A 144 -0.42 -0.23 21.93
N LYS A 145 0.81 -0.29 22.45
CA LYS A 145 1.13 -0.08 23.86
C LYS A 145 2.03 1.15 23.99
N LEU A 146 1.49 2.22 24.55
CA LEU A 146 2.20 3.49 24.69
C LEU A 146 3.52 3.38 25.46
N GLU A 147 3.61 2.49 26.46
CA GLU A 147 4.84 2.26 27.22
C GLU A 147 5.96 1.66 26.36
N GLU A 148 5.63 0.75 25.42
CA GLU A 148 6.63 0.18 24.50
C GLU A 148 7.10 1.23 23.48
N LEU A 149 6.18 2.05 22.95
CA LEU A 149 6.53 3.19 22.10
C LEU A 149 7.47 4.16 22.86
N LYS A 150 7.12 4.54 24.08
CA LYS A 150 7.92 5.43 24.92
C LYS A 150 9.31 4.88 25.19
N ALA A 151 9.42 3.60 25.51
CA ALA A 151 10.71 2.95 25.75
C ALA A 151 11.58 2.84 24.48
N ALA A 152 10.96 2.82 23.30
CA ALA A 152 11.67 2.76 22.02
C ALA A 152 12.19 4.11 21.52
N LEU A 153 11.65 5.22 22.04
CA LEU A 153 12.13 6.58 21.74
C LEU A 153 13.54 6.79 22.32
N LYS A 154 14.43 7.34 21.49
CA LYS A 154 15.81 7.69 21.84
C LYS A 154 16.06 9.17 21.61
N ALA A 155 17.16 9.69 22.13
CA ALA A 155 17.57 11.09 21.93
C ALA A 155 17.78 11.47 20.45
N ASN A 156 18.19 10.51 19.62
CA ASN A 156 18.35 10.69 18.17
C ASN A 156 17.10 10.36 17.36
N THR A 157 15.97 9.96 17.96
CA THR A 157 14.75 9.67 17.21
C THR A 157 14.27 10.93 16.48
N LYS A 158 13.97 10.77 15.19
CA LYS A 158 13.42 11.82 14.30
C LYS A 158 12.18 11.40 13.54
N LEU A 159 11.89 10.09 13.49
CA LEU A 159 10.73 9.55 12.78
C LEU A 159 10.08 8.44 13.60
N VAL A 160 8.75 8.48 13.69
CA VAL A 160 7.91 7.39 14.18
C VAL A 160 7.00 6.95 13.05
N TRP A 161 7.09 5.69 12.65
CA TRP A 161 6.31 5.10 11.55
C TRP A 161 5.26 4.13 12.09
N ILE A 162 3.99 4.47 11.93
CA ILE A 162 2.84 3.69 12.39
C ILE A 162 2.05 3.22 11.17
N GLU A 163 1.53 1.99 11.22
CA GLU A 163 0.52 1.47 10.29
C GLU A 163 -0.70 1.06 11.13
N THR A 164 -1.90 1.47 10.73
CA THR A 164 -3.11 1.12 11.50
C THR A 164 -4.38 1.14 10.62
N PRO A 165 -5.14 0.03 10.54
CA PRO A 165 -4.80 -1.31 11.02
C PRO A 165 -3.56 -1.89 10.32
N THR A 166 -2.79 -2.72 11.01
CA THR A 166 -1.55 -3.29 10.48
C THR A 166 -1.77 -4.41 9.46
N ASN A 167 -0.92 -4.51 8.45
CA ASN A 167 -0.88 -5.61 7.50
C ASN A 167 0.12 -6.70 7.94
N PRO A 168 -0.29 -7.96 8.18
CA PRO A 168 -1.63 -8.51 7.95
C PRO A 168 -2.47 -8.68 9.23
N THR A 169 -1.93 -8.44 10.43
CA THR A 169 -2.59 -8.90 11.68
C THR A 169 -3.64 -7.95 12.24
N MET A 170 -3.86 -6.81 11.57
CA MET A 170 -4.94 -5.86 11.82
C MET A 170 -4.90 -5.24 13.23
N LYS A 171 -3.72 -5.15 13.88
CA LYS A 171 -3.55 -4.37 15.12
C LYS A 171 -3.97 -2.93 14.86
N VAL A 172 -4.71 -2.32 15.77
CA VAL A 172 -5.14 -0.91 15.66
C VAL A 172 -4.38 -0.09 16.70
N VAL A 173 -3.76 1.00 16.24
CA VAL A 173 -3.00 1.94 17.06
C VAL A 173 -3.86 3.17 17.33
N ASP A 174 -3.84 3.70 18.57
CA ASP A 174 -4.45 4.99 18.87
C ASP A 174 -3.55 6.12 18.37
N ILE A 175 -3.89 6.67 17.20
CA ILE A 175 -3.05 7.67 16.52
C ILE A 175 -2.88 8.90 17.40
N ARG A 176 -3.95 9.35 18.05
CA ARG A 176 -3.92 10.55 18.88
C ARG A 176 -2.98 10.36 20.06
N ALA A 177 -3.15 9.27 20.80
CA ALA A 177 -2.33 9.02 21.97
C ALA A 177 -0.85 8.82 21.61
N CYS A 178 -0.55 8.16 20.49
CA CYS A 178 0.83 8.02 20.00
C CYS A 178 1.42 9.36 19.58
N SER A 179 0.70 10.16 18.79
CA SER A 179 1.17 11.49 18.35
C SER A 179 1.42 12.42 19.53
N GLU A 180 0.47 12.50 20.46
CA GLU A 180 0.58 13.34 21.66
C GLU A 180 1.82 12.91 22.49
N LEU A 181 2.01 11.61 22.74
CA LEU A 181 3.17 11.09 23.46
C LEU A 181 4.50 11.44 22.75
N VAL A 182 4.57 11.26 21.44
CA VAL A 182 5.78 11.51 20.66
C VAL A 182 6.13 13.01 20.67
N HIS A 183 5.14 13.87 20.44
CA HIS A 183 5.35 15.32 20.42
C HIS A 183 5.57 15.91 21.82
N GLU A 184 5.07 15.28 22.88
CA GLU A 184 5.42 15.61 24.27
C GLU A 184 6.90 15.35 24.57
N GLN A 185 7.46 14.24 24.06
CA GLN A 185 8.88 13.95 24.22
C GLN A 185 9.73 14.89 23.37
N ASN A 186 9.36 15.08 22.11
CA ASN A 186 10.02 16.00 21.20
C ASN A 186 9.11 16.36 20.01
N LYS A 187 8.74 17.65 19.90
CA LYS A 187 7.90 18.18 18.84
C LYS A 187 8.51 18.12 17.44
N ASP A 188 9.83 17.92 17.34
CA ASP A 188 10.53 17.80 16.07
C ASP A 188 10.51 16.36 15.51
N ILE A 189 9.99 15.38 16.27
CA ILE A 189 9.83 14.01 15.76
C ILE A 189 8.61 13.97 14.84
N VAL A 190 8.83 13.50 13.60
CA VAL A 190 7.78 13.34 12.61
C VAL A 190 7.03 12.04 12.86
N VAL A 191 5.71 12.11 13.02
CA VAL A 191 4.82 10.96 13.11
C VAL A 191 4.18 10.69 11.74
N VAL A 192 4.49 9.53 11.17
CA VAL A 192 3.92 9.03 9.91
C VAL A 192 2.89 7.96 10.22
N VAL A 193 1.72 8.07 9.58
CA VAL A 193 0.71 7.01 9.54
C VAL A 193 0.52 6.52 8.12
N ASP A 194 0.85 5.25 7.88
CA ASP A 194 0.40 4.53 6.69
C ASP A 194 -1.09 4.19 6.85
N ASN A 195 -1.91 4.89 6.07
CA ASN A 195 -3.37 4.84 6.11
C ASN A 195 -3.94 4.02 4.94
N THR A 196 -3.12 3.18 4.31
CA THR A 196 -3.48 2.38 3.13
C THR A 196 -4.75 1.55 3.34
N PHE A 197 -4.89 0.90 4.49
CA PHE A 197 -6.02 0.01 4.76
C PHE A 197 -7.34 0.77 4.91
N MET A 198 -7.31 1.98 5.48
CA MET A 198 -8.53 2.73 5.76
C MET A 198 -8.98 3.61 4.62
N SER A 199 -8.05 4.07 3.78
CA SER A 199 -8.22 5.21 2.87
C SER A 199 -8.58 6.51 3.60
N ALA A 200 -8.56 7.63 2.86
CA ALA A 200 -9.00 8.92 3.40
C ALA A 200 -10.49 8.95 3.80
N TYR A 201 -11.30 7.98 3.34
CA TYR A 201 -12.74 7.95 3.63
C TYR A 201 -13.04 7.56 5.08
N PHE A 202 -12.33 6.55 5.60
CA PHE A 202 -12.62 6.01 6.92
C PHE A 202 -11.72 6.54 8.04
N GLN A 203 -10.56 7.11 7.72
CA GLN A 203 -9.65 7.65 8.73
C GLN A 203 -8.88 8.85 8.17
N ARG A 204 -8.73 9.90 8.99
CA ARG A 204 -7.90 11.09 8.71
C ARG A 204 -6.82 11.25 9.78
N PRO A 205 -5.64 10.61 9.62
CA PRO A 205 -4.57 10.66 10.62
C PRO A 205 -4.10 12.08 10.99
N LEU A 206 -4.10 13.00 10.02
CA LEU A 206 -3.71 14.40 10.24
C LEU A 206 -4.61 15.10 11.27
N ALA A 207 -5.92 14.82 11.24
CA ALA A 207 -6.87 15.35 12.22
C ALA A 207 -6.72 14.70 13.62
N LEU A 208 -5.94 13.62 13.71
CA LEU A 208 -5.63 12.89 14.92
C LEU A 208 -4.25 13.26 15.48
N GLY A 209 -3.46 14.11 14.80
CA GLY A 209 -2.17 14.59 15.28
C GLY A 209 -0.95 14.00 14.57
N ALA A 210 -1.12 13.15 13.55
CA ALA A 210 0.01 12.73 12.71
C ALA A 210 0.52 13.90 11.85
N ASP A 211 1.82 13.94 11.58
CA ASP A 211 2.44 14.96 10.72
C ASP A 211 2.34 14.59 9.24
N ILE A 212 2.40 13.29 8.97
CA ILE A 212 2.37 12.71 7.63
C ILE A 212 1.32 11.59 7.59
N CYS A 213 0.42 11.69 6.62
CA CYS A 213 -0.43 10.59 6.18
C CYS A 213 0.16 10.04 4.89
N MET A 214 0.29 8.72 4.79
CA MET A 214 0.87 8.04 3.64
C MET A 214 -0.10 6.96 3.15
N TYR A 215 -0.11 6.72 1.84
CA TYR A 215 -0.90 5.67 1.23
C TYR A 215 -0.11 4.92 0.18
N SER A 216 -0.38 3.63 0.05
CA SER A 216 -0.23 2.87 -1.18
C SER A 216 -1.49 3.05 -2.03
N ALA A 217 -1.51 4.03 -2.95
CA ALA A 217 -2.74 4.30 -3.72
C ALA A 217 -3.05 3.24 -4.78
N THR A 218 -2.18 2.24 -4.98
CA THR A 218 -2.49 1.01 -5.75
C THR A 218 -3.56 0.15 -5.08
N LYS A 219 -3.95 0.45 -3.84
CA LYS A 219 -5.01 -0.22 -3.09
C LYS A 219 -6.34 0.53 -3.23
N TYR A 220 -7.02 0.83 -2.12
CA TYR A 220 -8.36 1.43 -2.09
C TYR A 220 -8.47 2.77 -2.81
N MET A 221 -7.45 3.62 -2.74
CA MET A 221 -7.51 4.97 -3.33
C MET A 221 -7.80 4.91 -4.84
N ASN A 222 -7.06 4.09 -5.60
CA ASN A 222 -7.38 3.81 -7.00
C ASN A 222 -8.57 2.85 -7.15
N GLY A 223 -8.57 1.74 -6.39
CA GLY A 223 -9.69 0.79 -6.36
C GLY A 223 -9.86 -0.08 -7.61
N SER A 224 -8.94 0.01 -8.57
CA SER A 224 -8.77 -0.94 -9.67
C SER A 224 -7.34 -1.49 -9.56
N ILE A 225 -7.10 -2.78 -9.82
CA ILE A 225 -5.75 -3.36 -9.75
C ILE A 225 -4.87 -2.86 -10.93
N CYS A 226 -4.60 -1.55 -10.98
CA CYS A 226 -3.65 -0.91 -11.87
C CYS A 226 -2.71 0.05 -11.10
N TRP A 227 -1.54 0.29 -11.68
CA TRP A 227 -0.28 0.74 -11.06
C TRP A 227 -0.36 2.07 -10.28
N CYS A 228 0.42 2.15 -9.18
CA CYS A 228 0.34 3.10 -8.07
C CYS A 228 0.62 4.58 -8.38
N VAL A 229 -0.17 5.42 -7.72
CA VAL A 229 0.27 6.72 -7.19
C VAL A 229 0.42 6.57 -5.67
N CYS A 230 1.22 7.37 -4.99
CA CYS A 230 1.23 7.45 -3.52
C CYS A 230 1.25 8.91 -3.08
N PRO A 231 0.15 9.43 -2.53
CA PRO A 231 0.12 10.75 -1.93
C PRO A 231 0.87 10.72 -0.58
N ILE A 232 1.95 11.51 -0.48
CA ILE A 232 2.57 11.92 0.78
C ILE A 232 1.95 13.25 1.21
N TRP A 233 1.55 13.34 2.47
CA TRP A 233 1.07 14.58 3.07
C TRP A 233 2.01 15.11 4.10
N VAL A 234 2.03 16.43 4.22
CA VAL A 234 2.88 17.12 5.16
C VAL A 234 2.09 18.25 5.82
N LEU A 235 1.95 18.19 7.13
CA LEU A 235 1.62 19.36 7.95
C LEU A 235 2.89 20.19 8.18
N GLY A 236 2.96 21.37 7.54
CA GLY A 236 3.99 22.37 7.82
C GLY A 236 4.74 22.88 6.58
N GLY A 237 4.90 24.21 6.48
CA GLY A 237 5.48 24.87 5.30
C GLY A 237 6.94 24.51 5.00
N PHE A 238 7.72 24.09 6.00
CA PHE A 238 9.14 23.73 5.83
C PHE A 238 9.31 22.40 5.10
N VAL A 239 8.45 21.43 5.41
CA VAL A 239 8.57 20.06 4.94
C VAL A 239 8.07 19.95 3.49
N THR A 240 7.09 20.77 3.05
CA THR A 240 6.64 20.80 1.64
C THR A 240 7.75 21.20 0.65
N PHE A 241 8.57 22.20 0.98
CA PHE A 241 9.69 22.60 0.12
C PHE A 241 10.74 21.49 -0.01
N LEU A 242 11.03 20.82 1.10
CA LEU A 242 11.96 19.69 1.14
C LEU A 242 11.42 18.51 0.31
N PHE A 243 10.13 18.20 0.39
CA PHE A 243 9.52 17.11 -0.37
C PHE A 243 9.38 17.39 -1.86
N SER A 244 9.03 18.61 -2.29
CA SER A 244 9.04 18.93 -3.73
C SER A 244 10.46 18.85 -4.30
N ARG A 245 11.47 19.24 -3.52
CA ARG A 245 12.88 19.09 -3.88
C ARG A 245 13.29 17.63 -3.91
N LEU A 246 12.93 16.81 -2.92
CA LEU A 246 13.26 15.38 -2.85
C LEU A 246 12.52 14.56 -3.90
N GLY A 247 11.23 14.79 -4.14
CA GLY A 247 10.46 14.11 -5.18
C GLY A 247 11.04 14.37 -6.58
N SER A 248 11.43 15.62 -6.86
CA SER A 248 12.13 15.93 -8.11
C SER A 248 13.55 15.37 -8.14
N ALA A 249 14.31 15.45 -7.06
CA ALA A 249 15.72 15.05 -7.00
C ALA A 249 15.93 13.52 -6.99
N LEU A 250 15.09 12.77 -6.27
CA LEU A 250 15.10 11.30 -6.23
C LEU A 250 14.42 10.70 -7.47
N GLY A 251 13.54 11.46 -8.13
CA GLY A 251 12.90 11.06 -9.38
C GLY A 251 11.83 9.97 -9.24
N GLY A 252 11.41 9.63 -8.01
CA GLY A 252 10.38 8.62 -7.73
C GLY A 252 8.95 9.08 -8.04
N VAL A 253 8.73 9.79 -9.16
CA VAL A 253 7.46 10.41 -9.53
C VAL A 253 6.58 9.48 -10.39
N PRO A 254 5.24 9.55 -10.29
CA PRO A 254 4.34 8.69 -11.05
C PRO A 254 4.18 9.18 -12.49
N SER A 255 3.75 8.27 -13.36
CA SER A 255 3.29 8.62 -14.71
C SER A 255 2.06 9.54 -14.64
N PRO A 256 1.96 10.58 -15.50
CA PRO A 256 0.73 11.37 -15.61
C PRO A 256 -0.49 10.53 -15.99
N PHE A 257 -0.29 9.43 -16.72
CA PHE A 257 -1.36 8.49 -17.06
C PHE A 257 -1.91 7.78 -15.82
N ASP A 258 -1.03 7.30 -14.94
CA ASP A 258 -1.44 6.66 -13.69
C ASP A 258 -2.11 7.66 -12.75
N CYS A 259 -1.66 8.93 -12.78
CA CYS A 259 -2.33 10.01 -12.04
C CYS A 259 -3.78 10.20 -12.49
N TYR A 260 -4.02 10.17 -13.81
CA TYR A 260 -5.37 10.24 -14.35
C TYR A 260 -6.23 9.05 -13.91
N LEU A 261 -5.71 7.82 -13.98
CA LEU A 261 -6.43 6.61 -13.56
C LEU A 261 -6.77 6.63 -12.08
N CYS A 262 -5.79 6.97 -11.23
CA CYS A 262 -6.00 7.09 -9.79
C CYS A 262 -7.06 8.15 -9.49
N ASN A 263 -6.96 9.34 -10.10
CA ASN A 263 -7.93 10.41 -9.93
C ASN A 263 -9.34 10.00 -10.40
N ARG A 264 -9.46 9.18 -11.45
CA ARG A 264 -10.73 8.58 -11.88
C ARG A 264 -11.27 7.62 -10.82
N GLY A 265 -10.43 6.80 -10.20
CA GLY A 265 -10.77 5.88 -9.11
C GLY A 265 -11.27 6.57 -7.84
N LEU A 266 -10.73 7.76 -7.51
CA LEU A 266 -11.15 8.55 -6.35
C LEU A 266 -12.62 8.97 -6.42
N LYS A 267 -13.15 9.18 -7.64
CA LYS A 267 -14.53 9.63 -7.86
C LYS A 267 -15.58 8.68 -7.28
N THR A 268 -15.24 7.39 -7.17
CA THR A 268 -16.11 6.35 -6.61
C THR A 268 -15.66 5.85 -5.24
N LEU A 269 -14.61 6.44 -4.64
CA LEU A 269 -14.03 5.96 -3.38
C LEU A 269 -15.06 5.82 -2.27
N HIS A 270 -15.89 6.83 -2.05
CA HIS A 270 -16.95 6.81 -1.03
C HIS A 270 -17.92 5.64 -1.22
N LEU A 271 -18.43 5.41 -2.44
CA LEU A 271 -19.35 4.29 -2.74
C LEU A 271 -18.67 2.93 -2.55
N ARG A 272 -17.42 2.79 -3.05
CA ARG A 272 -16.65 1.55 -2.94
C ARG A 272 -16.37 1.21 -1.49
N MET A 273 -15.89 2.17 -0.70
CA MET A 273 -15.56 1.95 0.70
C MET A 273 -16.77 1.56 1.54
N GLU A 274 -17.95 2.16 1.32
CA GLU A 274 -19.18 1.75 1.99
C GLU A 274 -19.56 0.30 1.67
N ARG A 275 -19.46 -0.11 0.40
CA ARG A 275 -19.74 -1.48 -0.01
C ARG A 275 -18.71 -2.46 0.54
N HIS A 276 -17.42 -2.12 0.52
CA HIS A 276 -16.37 -2.90 1.18
C HIS A 276 -16.65 -3.10 2.67
N PHE A 277 -17.12 -2.06 3.38
CA PHE A 277 -17.44 -2.20 4.79
C PHE A 277 -18.63 -3.12 5.02
N LYS A 278 -19.72 -2.97 4.26
CA LYS A 278 -20.90 -3.82 4.35
C LYS A 278 -20.55 -5.30 4.09
N ASN A 279 -19.90 -5.57 2.96
CA ASN A 279 -19.49 -6.93 2.60
C ASN A 279 -18.46 -7.49 3.59
N GLY A 280 -17.48 -6.68 4.01
CA GLY A 280 -16.46 -7.06 4.98
C GLY A 280 -17.06 -7.41 6.34
N MET A 281 -18.02 -6.63 6.83
CA MET A 281 -18.73 -6.94 8.07
C MET A 281 -19.54 -8.24 7.97
N ALA A 282 -20.24 -8.46 6.86
CA ALA A 282 -21.00 -9.69 6.62
C ALA A 282 -20.09 -10.92 6.59
N ALA A 283 -18.99 -10.86 5.82
CA ALA A 283 -18.01 -11.92 5.74
C ALA A 283 -17.32 -12.19 7.09
N ALA A 284 -16.97 -11.13 7.84
CA ALA A 284 -16.36 -11.28 9.15
C ALA A 284 -17.29 -11.97 10.16
N LYS A 285 -18.58 -11.58 10.19
CA LYS A 285 -19.60 -12.24 11.04
C LYS A 285 -19.83 -13.69 10.65
N PHE A 286 -19.88 -13.98 9.34
CA PHE A 286 -20.00 -15.35 8.84
C PHE A 286 -18.82 -16.21 9.29
N LEU A 287 -17.59 -15.73 9.10
CA LEU A 287 -16.38 -16.44 9.50
C LEU A 287 -16.29 -16.61 11.03
N GLU A 288 -16.73 -15.63 11.83
CA GLU A 288 -16.71 -15.72 13.29
C GLU A 288 -17.67 -16.80 13.82
N ALA A 289 -18.77 -17.05 13.10
CA ALA A 289 -19.72 -18.11 13.43
C ALA A 289 -19.35 -19.49 12.84
N ASP A 290 -18.34 -19.57 11.97
CA ASP A 290 -17.98 -20.79 11.26
C ASP A 290 -17.20 -21.76 12.16
N PRO A 291 -17.64 -23.01 12.37
CA PRO A 291 -16.96 -23.97 13.23
C PRO A 291 -15.55 -24.36 12.76
N ARG A 292 -15.21 -24.10 11.49
CA ARG A 292 -13.89 -24.36 10.89
C ARG A 292 -12.89 -23.25 11.18
N VAL A 293 -13.36 -22.07 11.60
CA VAL A 293 -12.52 -20.91 11.92
C VAL A 293 -12.19 -20.94 13.41
N GLU A 294 -10.92 -20.68 13.72
CA GLU A 294 -10.42 -20.61 15.10
C GLU A 294 -10.63 -19.20 15.66
N ARG A 295 -10.31 -18.18 14.86
CA ARG A 295 -10.39 -16.78 15.28
C ARG A 295 -10.47 -15.86 14.07
N VAL A 296 -11.33 -14.84 14.16
CA VAL A 296 -11.39 -13.73 13.19
C VAL A 296 -10.78 -12.48 13.81
N ILE A 297 -10.07 -11.70 13.00
CA ILE A 297 -9.56 -10.38 13.33
C ILE A 297 -10.13 -9.40 12.30
N PHE A 298 -11.13 -8.65 12.75
CA PHE A 298 -11.76 -7.58 11.98
C PHE A 298 -12.05 -6.41 12.92
N PRO A 299 -11.48 -5.20 12.72
CA PRO A 299 -11.67 -4.07 13.63
C PRO A 299 -13.13 -3.67 13.87
N GLY A 300 -14.05 -4.02 12.97
CA GLY A 300 -15.47 -3.80 13.12
C GLY A 300 -16.19 -4.76 14.07
N LEU A 301 -15.60 -5.92 14.40
CA LEU A 301 -16.21 -6.87 15.34
C LEU A 301 -15.94 -6.45 16.79
N PRO A 302 -16.93 -6.62 17.71
CA PRO A 302 -16.74 -6.39 19.14
C PRO A 302 -15.66 -7.29 19.78
N SER A 303 -15.36 -8.44 19.16
CA SER A 303 -14.30 -9.36 19.58
C SER A 303 -12.90 -8.82 19.31
N HIS A 304 -12.75 -7.76 18.50
CA HIS A 304 -11.46 -7.17 18.21
C HIS A 304 -10.92 -6.40 19.43
N PRO A 305 -9.67 -6.64 19.89
CA PRO A 305 -9.17 -6.05 21.13
C PRO A 305 -9.20 -4.52 21.17
N GLN A 306 -9.01 -3.87 20.01
CA GLN A 306 -9.04 -2.42 19.86
C GLN A 306 -10.31 -1.89 19.16
N HIS A 307 -11.44 -2.62 19.20
CA HIS A 307 -12.71 -2.21 18.59
C HIS A 307 -13.15 -0.80 19.02
N GLU A 308 -13.01 -0.46 20.31
CA GLU A 308 -13.39 0.86 20.84
C GLU A 308 -12.47 1.99 20.34
N VAL A 309 -11.17 1.71 20.17
CA VAL A 309 -10.23 2.68 19.56
C VAL A 309 -10.64 2.94 18.12
N MET A 310 -10.95 1.86 17.38
CA MET A 310 -11.40 1.93 15.99
C MET A 310 -12.64 2.82 15.84
N LYS A 311 -13.69 2.61 16.64
CA LYS A 311 -14.91 3.43 16.62
C LYS A 311 -14.65 4.90 16.95
N ARG A 312 -13.76 5.19 17.90
CA ARG A 312 -13.44 6.56 18.33
C ARG A 312 -12.68 7.36 17.27
N GLN A 313 -11.85 6.71 16.45
CA GLN A 313 -10.96 7.39 15.50
C GLN A 313 -11.35 7.26 14.02
N CYS A 314 -12.24 6.31 13.68
CA CYS A 314 -12.66 6.02 12.30
C CYS A 314 -14.16 6.27 12.06
N THR A 315 -14.54 6.44 10.80
CA THR A 315 -15.95 6.56 10.36
C THR A 315 -16.53 5.23 9.83
N GLY A 316 -15.72 4.18 9.76
CA GLY A 316 -16.09 2.83 9.33
C GLY A 316 -14.88 1.88 9.31
N CYS A 317 -15.03 0.69 8.72
CA CYS A 317 -13.95 -0.29 8.56
C CYS A 317 -13.74 -0.67 7.09
N PRO A 318 -12.52 -1.04 6.68
CA PRO A 318 -12.27 -1.47 5.31
C PRO A 318 -12.73 -2.91 5.07
N GLY A 319 -12.67 -3.38 3.83
CA GLY A 319 -12.96 -4.77 3.47
C GLY A 319 -11.85 -5.77 3.82
N MET A 320 -10.90 -5.40 4.69
CA MET A 320 -9.79 -6.25 5.07
C MET A 320 -10.15 -7.12 6.27
N ILE A 321 -10.03 -8.44 6.11
CA ILE A 321 -10.30 -9.41 7.17
C ILE A 321 -9.10 -10.33 7.29
N THR A 322 -8.71 -10.62 8.51
CA THR A 322 -7.71 -11.64 8.80
C THR A 322 -8.34 -12.71 9.67
N PHE A 323 -8.08 -13.98 9.41
CA PHE A 323 -8.59 -15.06 10.25
C PHE A 323 -7.62 -16.24 10.30
N TYR A 324 -7.81 -17.09 11.31
CA TYR A 324 -7.07 -18.33 11.48
C TYR A 324 -8.03 -19.49 11.25
N ILE A 325 -7.70 -20.34 10.28
CA ILE A 325 -8.45 -21.58 10.06
C ILE A 325 -7.98 -22.65 11.06
N LYS A 326 -8.89 -23.52 11.52
CA LYS A 326 -8.50 -24.68 12.34
C LYS A 326 -7.68 -25.67 11.50
N GLY A 327 -6.84 -26.44 12.19
CA GLY A 327 -6.01 -27.48 11.57
C GLY A 327 -4.60 -27.00 11.31
N LYS A 328 -4.13 -27.15 10.06
CA LYS A 328 -2.74 -26.95 9.63
C LYS A 328 -2.68 -26.26 8.26
N LEU A 329 -1.47 -25.99 7.76
CA LEU A 329 -1.21 -25.43 6.43
C LEU A 329 -2.02 -26.08 5.29
N GLU A 330 -2.19 -27.40 5.34
CA GLU A 330 -2.97 -28.17 4.35
C GLU A 330 -4.43 -27.72 4.29
N HIS A 331 -5.00 -27.34 5.43
CA HIS A 331 -6.39 -26.86 5.54
C HIS A 331 -6.52 -25.44 5.00
N ALA A 332 -5.54 -24.57 5.32
CA ALA A 332 -5.48 -23.23 4.76
C ALA A 332 -5.33 -23.27 3.22
N SER A 333 -4.41 -24.11 2.73
CA SER A 333 -4.20 -24.33 1.30
C SER A 333 -5.44 -24.90 0.61
N ALA A 334 -6.12 -25.87 1.24
CA ALA A 334 -7.34 -26.45 0.70
C ALA A 334 -8.49 -25.44 0.66
N PHE A 335 -8.66 -24.62 1.71
CA PHE A 335 -9.64 -23.55 1.72
C PHE A 335 -9.40 -22.58 0.55
N LEU A 336 -8.18 -22.05 0.44
CA LEU A 336 -7.80 -21.09 -0.60
C LEU A 336 -7.97 -21.65 -2.01
N SER A 337 -7.61 -22.91 -2.23
CA SER A 337 -7.70 -23.56 -3.55
C SER A 337 -9.14 -23.89 -3.98
N ASN A 338 -10.10 -23.85 -3.05
CA ASN A 338 -11.51 -24.13 -3.35
C ASN A 338 -12.35 -22.87 -3.55
N LEU A 339 -11.81 -21.68 -3.28
CA LEU A 339 -12.48 -20.41 -3.56
C LEU A 339 -12.70 -20.26 -5.07
N LYS A 340 -13.85 -19.72 -5.46
CA LYS A 340 -14.26 -19.53 -6.86
C LYS A 340 -14.42 -18.07 -7.24
N ILE A 341 -14.75 -17.23 -6.26
CA ILE A 341 -14.93 -15.79 -6.42
C ILE A 341 -13.66 -15.08 -5.93
N PHE A 342 -13.22 -15.42 -4.73
CA PHE A 342 -11.96 -14.88 -4.22
C PHE A 342 -10.79 -15.40 -5.06
N ALA A 343 -10.09 -14.49 -5.73
CA ALA A 343 -8.86 -14.84 -6.43
C ALA A 343 -7.71 -14.99 -5.44
N VAL A 344 -6.95 -16.08 -5.55
CA VAL A 344 -5.73 -16.27 -4.75
C VAL A 344 -4.61 -15.44 -5.37
N ALA A 345 -4.37 -14.25 -4.82
CA ALA A 345 -3.38 -13.30 -5.33
C ALA A 345 -2.88 -12.37 -4.23
N GLU A 346 -1.68 -11.81 -4.42
CA GLU A 346 -1.21 -10.71 -3.59
C GLU A 346 -1.96 -9.40 -3.92
N SER A 347 -1.77 -8.38 -3.06
CA SER A 347 -2.48 -7.09 -3.09
C SER A 347 -3.85 -7.11 -2.41
N LEU A 348 -4.56 -5.97 -2.45
CA LEU A 348 -5.82 -5.71 -1.75
C LEU A 348 -6.48 -4.41 -2.21
N GLY A 349 -7.73 -4.21 -1.82
CA GLY A 349 -8.46 -2.95 -1.99
C GLY A 349 -8.90 -2.62 -3.41
N GLY A 350 -8.87 -3.61 -4.31
CA GLY A 350 -9.52 -3.56 -5.61
C GLY A 350 -11.03 -3.73 -5.51
N TYR A 351 -11.73 -3.73 -6.64
CA TYR A 351 -13.16 -4.01 -6.68
C TYR A 351 -13.46 -5.51 -6.55
N GLU A 352 -12.48 -6.35 -6.89
CA GLU A 352 -12.50 -7.80 -6.80
C GLU A 352 -12.07 -8.31 -5.43
N SER A 353 -12.67 -9.42 -5.01
CA SER A 353 -12.34 -10.14 -3.79
C SER A 353 -11.04 -10.94 -3.97
N LEU A 354 -10.09 -10.76 -3.06
CA LEU A 354 -8.81 -11.47 -3.04
C LEU A 354 -8.61 -12.23 -1.72
N ALA A 355 -7.96 -13.38 -1.81
CA ALA A 355 -7.53 -14.15 -0.64
C ALA A 355 -6.03 -14.45 -0.75
N GLU A 356 -5.31 -14.41 0.36
CA GLU A 356 -3.90 -14.79 0.38
C GLU A 356 -3.52 -15.54 1.65
N HIS A 357 -2.40 -16.25 1.56
CA HIS A 357 -1.72 -16.85 2.69
C HIS A 357 -0.46 -16.04 3.04
N PRO A 358 -0.49 -15.12 4.01
CA PRO A 358 0.62 -14.19 4.23
C PRO A 358 1.97 -14.88 4.46
N ALA A 359 1.99 -16.00 5.21
CA ALA A 359 3.24 -16.69 5.54
C ALA A 359 4.03 -17.14 4.30
N ILE A 360 3.38 -17.64 3.25
CA ILE A 360 4.05 -18.20 2.05
C ILE A 360 3.95 -17.30 0.81
N MET A 361 3.25 -16.18 0.91
CA MET A 361 3.09 -15.17 -0.16
C MET A 361 3.73 -13.85 0.29
N THR A 362 2.93 -12.87 0.71
CA THR A 362 3.37 -11.48 0.96
C THR A 362 4.44 -11.30 2.04
N HIS A 363 4.45 -12.18 3.04
CA HIS A 363 5.39 -12.15 4.16
C HIS A 363 6.42 -13.27 4.09
N ALA A 364 6.54 -13.98 2.97
CA ALA A 364 7.57 -15.00 2.77
C ALA A 364 9.01 -14.46 2.95
N SER A 365 9.21 -13.15 2.75
CA SER A 365 10.51 -12.49 2.95
C SER A 365 10.84 -12.16 4.41
N VAL A 366 9.90 -12.32 5.34
CA VAL A 366 10.09 -12.09 6.79
C VAL A 366 10.55 -13.41 7.44
N PRO A 367 11.64 -13.40 8.24
CA PRO A 367 12.12 -14.61 8.91
C PRO A 367 11.03 -15.30 9.73
N GLU A 368 11.03 -16.64 9.76
CA GLU A 368 10.02 -17.44 10.48
C GLU A 368 9.90 -17.07 11.96
N LYS A 369 11.02 -16.81 12.64
CA LYS A 369 11.03 -16.38 14.03
C LYS A 369 10.28 -15.05 14.23
N GLU A 370 10.46 -14.09 13.33
CA GLU A 370 9.75 -12.80 13.36
C GLU A 370 8.26 -13.00 13.04
N ARG A 371 7.94 -13.80 12.01
CA ARG A 371 6.56 -14.16 11.68
C ARG A 371 5.83 -14.80 12.87
N SER A 372 6.49 -15.70 13.59
CA SER A 372 5.94 -16.37 14.77
C SER A 372 5.63 -15.39 15.90
N VAL A 373 6.53 -14.43 16.17
CA VAL A 373 6.30 -13.36 17.16
C VAL A 373 5.11 -12.48 16.78
N LEU A 374 4.97 -12.16 15.49
CA LEU A 374 3.85 -11.37 14.97
C LEU A 374 2.54 -12.18 14.86
N GLY A 375 2.56 -13.50 15.11
CA GLY A 375 1.39 -14.35 14.95
C GLY A 375 1.03 -14.67 13.50
N ILE A 376 1.95 -14.47 12.56
CA ILE A 376 1.81 -14.84 11.15
C ILE A 376 2.09 -16.35 11.01
N SER A 377 1.08 -17.14 11.35
CA SER A 377 1.15 -18.61 11.36
C SER A 377 0.77 -19.24 10.02
N ASP A 378 1.02 -20.55 9.90
CA ASP A 378 0.63 -21.40 8.76
C ASP A 378 -0.89 -21.57 8.58
N THR A 379 -1.70 -21.04 9.49
CA THR A 379 -3.17 -21.05 9.36
C THR A 379 -3.75 -19.65 9.17
N LEU A 380 -2.90 -18.62 9.10
CA LEU A 380 -3.32 -17.25 8.86
C LEU A 380 -3.76 -17.08 7.40
N ILE A 381 -4.97 -16.58 7.21
CA ILE A 381 -5.50 -16.18 5.91
C ILE A 381 -5.90 -14.71 5.99
N ARG A 382 -5.55 -13.94 4.94
CA ARG A 382 -6.02 -12.57 4.77
C ARG A 382 -6.97 -12.50 3.57
N LEU A 383 -8.11 -11.86 3.77
CA LEU A 383 -9.08 -11.54 2.73
C LEU A 383 -9.09 -10.03 2.48
N SER A 384 -9.16 -9.66 1.21
CA SER A 384 -9.57 -8.34 0.74
C SER A 384 -10.94 -8.51 0.11
N VAL A 385 -12.00 -8.26 0.86
CA VAL A 385 -13.38 -8.41 0.41
C VAL A 385 -13.74 -7.28 -0.55
N GLY A 386 -14.18 -7.65 -1.76
CA GLY A 386 -14.49 -6.77 -2.86
C GLY A 386 -15.91 -6.20 -2.82
N LEU A 387 -16.40 -5.84 -4.00
CA LEU A 387 -17.67 -5.15 -4.23
C LEU A 387 -18.77 -6.06 -4.78
N GLU A 388 -18.49 -7.36 -4.91
CA GLU A 388 -19.43 -8.37 -5.38
C GLU A 388 -20.71 -8.43 -4.53
N ASP A 389 -21.67 -9.24 -4.95
CA ASP A 389 -22.87 -9.48 -4.17
C ASP A 389 -22.54 -10.20 -2.86
N GLU A 390 -23.08 -9.67 -1.76
CA GLU A 390 -22.82 -10.16 -0.42
C GLU A 390 -23.15 -11.66 -0.30
N ALA A 391 -24.28 -12.09 -0.88
CA ALA A 391 -24.70 -13.49 -0.88
C ALA A 391 -23.67 -14.41 -1.54
N ASP A 392 -23.11 -13.98 -2.68
CA ASP A 392 -22.12 -14.76 -3.42
C ASP A 392 -20.80 -14.87 -2.65
N ILE A 393 -20.37 -13.78 -2.00
CA ILE A 393 -19.20 -13.77 -1.11
C ILE A 393 -19.39 -14.80 0.02
N ILE A 394 -20.55 -14.79 0.69
CA ILE A 394 -20.83 -15.71 1.79
C ILE A 394 -20.94 -17.16 1.28
N GLU A 395 -21.59 -17.39 0.14
CA GLU A 395 -21.69 -18.73 -0.45
C GLU A 395 -20.31 -19.29 -0.81
N ASP A 396 -19.41 -18.47 -1.38
CA ASP A 396 -18.06 -18.91 -1.73
C ASP A 396 -17.23 -19.27 -0.49
N LEU A 397 -17.31 -18.47 0.57
CA LEU A 397 -16.66 -18.77 1.86
C LEU A 397 -17.26 -20.02 2.52
N GLY A 398 -18.57 -20.22 2.41
CA GLY A 398 -19.26 -21.40 2.94
C GLY A 398 -18.87 -22.69 2.23
N GLN A 399 -18.81 -22.67 0.89
CA GLN A 399 -18.46 -23.85 0.10
C GLN A 399 -16.97 -24.18 0.15
N ALA A 400 -16.09 -23.17 0.28
CA ALA A 400 -14.66 -23.35 0.43
C ALA A 400 -14.36 -24.09 1.74
N GLY A 401 -14.07 -25.40 1.64
CA GLY A 401 -13.84 -26.30 2.77
C GLY A 401 -14.84 -27.46 2.91
N LEU A 402 -15.92 -27.51 2.11
CA LEU A 402 -16.84 -28.65 2.06
C LEU A 402 -16.33 -29.81 1.19
N ARG A 403 -15.43 -29.55 0.25
CA ARG A 403 -14.85 -30.61 -0.58
C ARG A 403 -13.76 -31.34 0.19
N ARG A 404 -14.05 -32.59 0.57
CA ARG A 404 -13.12 -33.54 1.19
C ARG A 404 -11.75 -33.45 0.53
N ILE A 405 -10.73 -33.15 1.33
CA ILE A 405 -9.33 -33.42 1.00
C ILE A 405 -9.26 -34.90 0.60
N HIS A 406 -9.20 -35.19 -0.70
CA HIS A 406 -8.80 -36.52 -1.13
C HIS A 406 -7.31 -36.62 -0.79
N PRO A 407 -6.87 -37.62 -0.02
CA PRO A 407 -5.45 -37.86 0.16
C PRO A 407 -4.82 -37.93 -1.21
N SER A 408 -3.86 -37.06 -1.48
CA SER A 408 -3.07 -37.13 -2.70
C SER A 408 -2.52 -38.56 -2.82
N HIS A 409 -2.92 -39.25 -3.89
CA HIS A 409 -2.32 -40.53 -4.23
C HIS A 409 -0.81 -40.32 -4.32
N LYS A 410 -0.06 -40.91 -3.38
CA LYS A 410 1.37 -41.14 -3.59
C LYS A 410 1.52 -41.80 -4.96
N PRO A 411 2.40 -41.32 -5.84
CA PRO A 411 2.73 -42.08 -7.04
C PRO A 411 3.29 -43.42 -6.55
N GLN A 412 2.56 -44.50 -6.80
CA GLN A 412 3.12 -45.84 -6.69
C GLN A 412 4.24 -45.92 -7.71
N SER A 413 5.47 -46.10 -7.22
CA SER A 413 6.61 -46.52 -8.03
C SER A 413 6.20 -47.77 -8.82
N PRO A 414 6.24 -47.78 -10.16
CA PRO A 414 6.02 -49.00 -10.91
C PRO A 414 7.17 -49.96 -10.59
N GLY A 415 6.81 -51.12 -10.03
CA GLY A 415 7.73 -52.21 -9.81
C GLY A 415 8.42 -52.61 -11.11
N CYS A 416 9.71 -52.88 -10.98
CA CYS A 416 10.54 -53.46 -12.02
C CYS A 416 9.95 -54.81 -12.45
N THR A 417 9.42 -54.90 -13.66
CA THR A 417 9.26 -56.17 -14.37
C THR A 417 9.80 -56.00 -15.78
N SER A 418 10.94 -56.64 -16.01
CA SER A 418 11.61 -56.86 -17.28
C SER A 418 10.66 -57.31 -18.39
N ARG A 419 10.66 -56.62 -19.54
CA ARG A 419 10.42 -57.21 -20.88
C ARG A 419 10.80 -56.23 -22.00
N SER A 420 11.83 -56.64 -22.75
CA SER A 420 12.13 -56.38 -24.18
C SER A 420 11.91 -54.96 -24.74
N ILE A 421 13.03 -54.26 -24.98
CA ILE A 421 13.12 -53.09 -25.86
C ILE A 421 13.52 -53.57 -27.27
N THR A 422 12.69 -53.27 -28.27
CA THR A 422 13.09 -53.18 -29.69
C THR A 422 12.42 -51.96 -30.31
N HIS A 423 13.26 -50.96 -30.61
CA HIS A 423 13.19 -49.96 -31.70
C HIS A 423 11.92 -49.11 -31.91
N CYS A 424 12.06 -47.80 -31.72
CA CYS A 424 11.92 -46.83 -32.81
C CYS A 424 12.51 -45.47 -32.42
N GLU A 425 13.53 -45.07 -33.17
CA GLU A 425 14.06 -43.71 -33.25
C GLU A 425 13.02 -42.80 -33.93
N ALA A 426 12.75 -41.63 -33.34
CA ALA A 426 12.54 -40.35 -34.04
C ALA A 426 12.13 -39.27 -33.03
N SER A 427 12.69 -38.07 -33.22
CA SER A 427 12.16 -36.78 -32.73
C SER A 427 12.66 -36.25 -31.36
N VAL A 428 13.98 -36.14 -31.18
CA VAL A 428 14.54 -35.10 -30.28
C VAL A 428 15.71 -34.41 -31.00
N SER A 429 15.37 -33.48 -31.90
CA SER A 429 16.35 -32.55 -32.48
C SER A 429 15.66 -31.28 -32.99
N LEU A 430 15.00 -30.52 -32.11
CA LEU A 430 14.57 -29.14 -32.39
C LEU A 430 14.02 -28.53 -31.09
N LEU A 431 14.90 -28.06 -30.19
CA LEU A 431 14.63 -27.07 -29.13
C LEU A 431 15.89 -26.81 -28.26
N GLN A 432 17.05 -26.62 -28.88
CA GLN A 432 18.28 -26.14 -28.22
C GLN A 432 19.04 -25.13 -29.11
N SER A 433 18.34 -24.14 -29.61
CA SER A 433 18.93 -22.88 -30.04
C SER A 433 18.10 -21.76 -29.42
N TRP A 434 18.72 -20.64 -29.06
CA TRP A 434 18.17 -19.50 -28.31
C TRP A 434 18.40 -19.46 -26.78
N VAL A 435 19.65 -19.69 -26.34
CA VAL A 435 20.23 -18.96 -25.20
C VAL A 435 21.72 -18.70 -25.51
N ARG A 436 22.11 -17.45 -25.78
CA ARG A 436 23.52 -17.03 -25.78
C ARG A 436 23.83 -16.36 -24.44
N PRO A 437 24.85 -16.81 -23.68
CA PRO A 437 25.36 -16.06 -22.54
C PRO A 437 26.33 -14.96 -23.02
N TYR A 438 26.13 -13.73 -22.52
CA TYR A 438 27.09 -12.64 -22.66
C TYR A 438 28.35 -12.96 -21.85
N GLN A 439 29.50 -13.09 -22.52
CA GLN A 439 30.81 -13.15 -21.88
C GLN A 439 31.29 -11.75 -21.49
N CYS A 440 31.67 -11.57 -20.23
CA CYS A 440 32.46 -10.43 -19.75
C CYS A 440 33.84 -10.45 -20.40
N ILE A 441 34.23 -9.34 -21.02
CA ILE A 441 35.61 -9.10 -21.46
C ILE A 441 36.27 -8.18 -20.45
N THR A 442 37.21 -8.73 -19.68
CA THR A 442 38.21 -7.98 -18.92
C THR A 442 39.32 -7.55 -19.87
N LEU A 443 39.53 -6.24 -20.03
CA LEU A 443 40.67 -5.68 -20.77
C LEU A 443 41.78 -5.33 -19.77
N GLY A 444 42.85 -6.12 -19.81
CA GLY A 444 44.15 -5.81 -19.26
C GLY A 444 45.18 -5.74 -20.41
N ASP A 445 46.08 -4.79 -20.26
CA ASP A 445 47.38 -4.63 -20.91
C ASP A 445 47.46 -4.06 -22.35
N THR A 446 47.93 -2.81 -22.37
CA THR A 446 48.50 -2.02 -23.47
C THR A 446 49.61 -2.73 -24.25
N PRO A 447 49.86 -2.31 -25.50
CA PRO A 447 51.09 -1.53 -25.73
C PRO A 447 50.93 -0.29 -26.64
N SER A 448 51.79 0.67 -26.32
CA SER A 448 52.26 1.87 -27.05
C SER A 448 52.19 1.87 -28.59
N PHE A 449 51.81 3.02 -29.20
CA PHE A 449 52.68 3.81 -30.09
C PHE A 449 52.08 5.21 -30.41
N ALA A 450 52.98 6.10 -30.84
CA ALA A 450 52.99 7.57 -30.78
C ALA A 450 52.14 8.38 -31.78
N LEU A 451 51.79 9.60 -31.32
CA LEU A 451 51.78 10.94 -31.98
C LEU A 451 51.26 11.11 -33.42
N ALA A 452 50.25 11.97 -33.57
CA ALA A 452 50.28 13.10 -34.51
C ALA A 452 49.29 14.21 -34.10
N GLN A 453 49.81 15.44 -34.04
CA GLN A 453 49.12 16.70 -33.76
C GLN A 453 48.15 17.09 -34.89
N GLN A 454 47.04 17.76 -34.55
CA GLN A 454 46.66 19.03 -35.21
C GLN A 454 45.51 19.73 -34.48
N ILE A 455 45.83 20.92 -33.97
CA ILE A 455 44.95 21.98 -33.47
C ILE A 455 44.65 22.92 -34.65
N PRO A 456 43.49 23.58 -34.70
CA PRO A 456 43.55 25.04 -34.88
C PRO A 456 42.81 25.80 -33.77
N GLU A 457 43.53 26.79 -33.25
CA GLU A 457 43.07 27.84 -32.34
C GLU A 457 42.28 28.94 -33.08
N SER A 458 41.66 29.79 -32.25
CA SER A 458 41.24 31.18 -32.45
C SER A 458 39.73 31.38 -32.63
N LEU A 459 39.05 32.33 -31.97
CA LEU A 459 39.49 33.51 -31.21
C LEU A 459 38.30 34.03 -30.35
N HIS A 460 38.66 34.64 -29.21
CA HIS A 460 37.89 35.46 -28.26
C HIS A 460 36.59 36.16 -28.75
N TYR A 461 35.49 36.02 -28.00
CA TYR A 461 34.95 36.98 -27.02
C TYR A 461 33.78 36.38 -26.23
#